data_AF-A0A963QY91-F1
#
_entry.id   AF-A0A963QY91-F1
#
_cell.length_a   1.000
_cell.length_b   1.000
_cell.length_c   1.000
_cell.angle_alpha   90.00
_cell.angle_beta   90.00
_cell.angle_gamma   90.00
#
_symmetry.space_group_name_H-M   'P 1'
#
loop_
_entity.id
_entity.type
_entity.pdbx_description
1 polymer ?
#
loop_
_entity_poly.entity_id
_entity_poly.type
_entity_poly.pdbx_seq_one_letter_code
_entity_poly.pdbx_strand_id
1 'polypeptide(L)'
;GTQQINQGQMDRWSIVTQLNYLHHDDECRIVLAKSPGFDDPRGRKTIATMVQLADMTRRGFINGDISTVMSPRTVITWAENMEIFGDLAFAFRVTFLNKCDETERPIIAEYYQRCFGIELPESVANLVHA
;
A
#
# COMPACT_ATOMS: atom_id res chain seq x y z
N GLY A 1 8.22 -17.84 -9.86
CA GLY A 1 9.53 -17.39 -9.36
C GLY A 1 10.26 -16.72 -10.50
N THR A 2 10.70 -15.48 -10.31
CA THR A 2 11.58 -14.78 -11.25
C THR A 2 13.03 -15.13 -10.92
N GLN A 3 13.80 -15.54 -11.93
CA GLN A 3 15.24 -15.75 -11.75
C GLN A 3 15.92 -14.40 -11.54
N GLN A 4 16.78 -14.30 -10.51
CA GLN A 4 17.63 -13.12 -10.31
C GLN A 4 18.57 -12.96 -11.50
N ILE A 5 18.71 -11.73 -11.99
CA ILE A 5 19.59 -11.43 -13.13
C ILE A 5 21.02 -11.34 -12.60
N ASN A 6 21.92 -12.11 -13.21
CA ASN A 6 23.33 -12.13 -12.79
C ASN A 6 24.15 -11.05 -13.52
N GLN A 7 25.36 -10.80 -13.04
CA GLN A 7 26.23 -9.73 -13.55
C GLN A 7 26.50 -9.83 -15.06
N GLY A 8 26.75 -11.03 -15.58
CA GLY A 8 27.05 -11.23 -17.01
C GLY A 8 25.85 -11.01 -17.93
N GLN A 9 24.64 -11.04 -17.38
CA GLN A 9 23.43 -10.64 -18.09
C GLN A 9 23.23 -9.13 -18.05
N MET A 10 23.50 -8.48 -16.91
CA MET A 10 23.38 -7.02 -16.76
C MET A 10 24.36 -6.25 -17.64
N ASP A 11 25.59 -6.76 -17.80
CA ASP A 11 26.65 -6.14 -18.61
C ASP A 11 26.32 -6.07 -20.11
N ARG A 12 25.26 -6.74 -20.56
CA ARG A 12 24.76 -6.71 -21.95
C ARG A 12 23.79 -5.57 -22.24
N TRP A 13 23.44 -4.76 -21.24
CA TRP A 13 22.60 -3.59 -21.44
C TRP A 13 23.45 -2.31 -21.45
N SER A 14 23.31 -1.52 -22.51
CA SER A 14 24.04 -0.26 -22.64
C SER A 14 23.53 0.84 -21.72
N ILE A 15 22.32 0.71 -21.18
CA ILE A 15 21.69 1.66 -20.26
C ILE A 15 20.92 0.88 -19.19
N VAL A 16 21.15 1.20 -17.92
CA VAL A 16 20.40 0.69 -16.77
C VAL A 16 19.86 1.88 -15.99
N THR A 17 18.56 1.85 -15.71
CA THR A 17 17.88 2.89 -14.92
C THR A 17 17.18 2.25 -13.74
N GLN A 18 17.30 2.87 -12.57
CA GLN A 18 16.58 2.46 -11.37
C GLN A 18 15.24 3.19 -11.30
N LEU A 19 14.14 2.43 -11.17
CA LEU A 19 12.85 2.99 -10.78
C LEU A 19 12.63 2.77 -9.28
N ASN A 20 12.60 3.87 -8.54
CA ASN A 20 12.18 3.90 -7.14
C ASN A 20 10.72 4.35 -7.02
N TYR A 21 10.20 4.33 -5.80
CA TYR A 21 8.89 4.92 -5.52
C TYR A 21 8.89 6.42 -5.80
N LEU A 22 7.73 6.92 -6.23
CA LEU A 22 7.54 8.31 -6.58
C LEU A 22 7.40 9.19 -5.34
N HIS A 23 7.55 10.50 -5.53
CA HIS A 23 7.15 11.46 -4.52
C HIS A 23 5.64 11.34 -4.26
N HIS A 24 5.24 11.62 -3.02
CA HIS A 24 3.86 11.48 -2.55
C HIS A 24 2.82 12.12 -3.49
N ASP A 25 3.05 13.37 -3.89
CA ASP A 25 2.14 14.14 -4.74
C ASP A 25 2.04 13.57 -6.16
N ASP A 26 3.14 13.03 -6.68
CA ASP A 26 3.16 12.38 -8.01
C ASP A 26 2.38 11.07 -7.99
N GLU A 27 2.54 10.27 -6.94
CA GLU A 27 1.76 9.04 -6.77
C GLU A 27 0.27 9.35 -6.60
N CYS A 28 -0.09 10.35 -5.78
CA CYS A 28 -1.48 10.80 -5.64
C CYS A 28 -2.09 11.19 -6.99
N ARG A 29 -1.35 11.96 -7.80
CA ARG A 29 -1.78 12.37 -9.14
C ARG A 29 -2.01 11.17 -10.07
N ILE A 30 -1.13 10.17 -10.02
CA ILE A 30 -1.28 8.95 -10.83
C ILE A 30 -2.48 8.13 -10.38
N VAL A 31 -2.69 7.98 -9.07
CA VAL A 31 -3.83 7.25 -8.51
C VAL A 31 -5.14 7.96 -8.89
N LEU A 32 -5.24 9.28 -8.70
CA LEU A 32 -6.42 10.06 -9.09
C LEU A 32 -6.73 9.96 -10.58
N ALA A 33 -5.70 9.99 -11.43
CA ALA A 33 -5.88 9.81 -12.88
C ALA A 33 -6.44 8.43 -13.27
N LYS A 34 -6.33 7.43 -12.38
CA LYS A 34 -6.86 6.07 -12.58
C LYS A 34 -8.17 5.81 -11.83
N SER A 35 -8.48 6.61 -10.81
CA SER A 35 -9.68 6.50 -10.00
C SER A 35 -10.45 7.83 -9.99
N PRO A 36 -11.08 8.22 -11.12
CA PRO A 36 -11.70 9.54 -11.27
C PRO A 36 -12.90 9.76 -10.34
N GLY A 37 -13.49 8.71 -9.76
CA GLY A 37 -14.55 8.84 -8.75
C GLY A 37 -14.09 9.51 -7.45
N PHE A 38 -12.78 9.62 -7.23
CA PHE A 38 -12.18 10.33 -6.09
C PHE A 38 -11.77 11.78 -6.42
N ASP A 39 -12.10 12.33 -7.60
CA ASP A 39 -11.72 13.68 -8.00
C ASP A 39 -12.60 14.79 -7.36
N ASP A 40 -12.86 14.66 -6.07
CA ASP A 40 -13.51 15.66 -5.22
C ASP A 40 -12.65 15.95 -3.98
N PRO A 41 -12.89 17.04 -3.23
CA PRO A 41 -12.06 17.39 -2.08
C PRO A 41 -11.92 16.29 -1.01
N ARG A 42 -12.96 15.48 -0.79
CA ARG A 42 -12.93 14.36 0.16
C ARG A 42 -12.19 13.19 -0.45
N GLY A 43 -12.51 12.82 -1.70
CA GLY A 43 -11.84 11.75 -2.42
C GLY A 43 -10.33 11.96 -2.53
N ARG A 44 -9.89 13.17 -2.88
CA ARG A 44 -8.47 13.54 -2.94
C ARG A 44 -7.77 13.39 -1.59
N LYS A 45 -8.43 13.77 -0.50
CA LYS A 45 -7.89 13.55 0.86
C LYS A 45 -7.77 12.07 1.17
N THR A 46 -8.77 11.26 0.81
CA THR A 46 -8.72 9.80 0.96
C THR A 46 -7.54 9.21 0.20
N ILE A 47 -7.35 9.57 -1.08
CA ILE A 47 -6.20 9.09 -1.88
C ILE A 47 -4.86 9.49 -1.23
N ALA A 48 -4.72 10.74 -0.76
CA ALA A 48 -3.52 11.18 -0.06
C ALA A 48 -3.25 10.31 1.18
N THR A 49 -4.27 10.03 1.97
CA THR A 49 -4.14 9.12 3.13
C THR A 49 -3.79 7.68 2.71
N MET A 50 -4.31 7.18 1.59
CA MET A 50 -3.98 5.84 1.07
C MET A 50 -2.51 5.76 0.64
N VAL A 51 -1.99 6.79 -0.04
CA VAL A 51 -0.57 6.89 -0.42
C VAL A 51 0.30 7.04 0.84
N GLN A 52 -0.14 7.81 1.84
CA GLN A 52 0.57 7.92 3.11
C GLN A 52 0.72 6.56 3.82
N LEU A 53 -0.34 5.74 3.81
CA LEU A 53 -0.28 4.38 4.34
C LEU A 53 0.71 3.52 3.53
N ALA A 54 0.67 3.61 2.20
CA ALA A 54 1.64 2.92 1.35
C ALA A 54 3.09 3.32 1.70
N ASP A 55 3.35 4.61 1.94
CA ASP A 55 4.66 5.09 2.39
C ASP A 55 5.07 4.56 3.78
N MET A 56 4.11 4.30 4.67
CA MET A 56 4.39 3.64 5.94
C MET A 56 4.80 2.17 5.73
N THR A 57 4.12 1.44 4.84
CA THR A 57 4.52 0.06 4.52
C THR A 57 5.93 -0.02 3.91
N ARG A 58 6.28 0.93 3.03
CA ARG A 58 7.63 1.02 2.44
C ARG A 58 8.71 1.29 3.48
N ARG A 59 8.41 2.17 4.45
CA ARG A 59 9.31 2.44 5.58
C ARG A 59 9.45 1.23 6.50
N GLY A 60 8.35 0.56 6.84
CA GLY A 60 8.37 -0.68 7.61
C GLY A 60 9.22 -1.77 6.95
N PHE A 61 9.14 -1.91 5.63
CA PHE A 61 9.98 -2.84 4.88
C PHE A 61 11.47 -2.49 4.93
N ILE A 62 11.82 -1.20 4.76
CA ILE A 62 13.22 -0.75 4.88
C ILE A 62 13.77 -1.00 6.28
N ASN A 63 12.95 -0.85 7.31
CA ASN A 63 13.32 -1.10 8.70
C ASN A 63 13.37 -2.59 9.06
N GLY A 64 12.79 -3.47 8.24
CA GLY A 64 12.65 -4.89 8.51
C GLY A 64 11.46 -5.27 9.41
N ASP A 65 10.52 -4.35 9.61
CA ASP A 65 9.30 -4.57 10.42
C ASP A 65 8.26 -5.43 9.70
N ILE A 66 8.20 -5.33 8.36
CA ILE A 66 7.29 -6.09 7.51
C ILE A 66 7.99 -6.57 6.23
N SER A 67 7.49 -7.64 5.62
CA SER A 67 8.05 -8.25 4.42
C SER A 67 7.33 -7.87 3.12
N THR A 68 6.14 -7.25 3.24
CA THR A 68 5.28 -6.91 2.10
C THR A 68 5.06 -5.40 1.98
N VAL A 69 5.22 -4.85 0.78
CA VAL A 69 5.08 -3.40 0.51
C VAL A 69 3.92 -3.07 -0.42
N MET A 70 3.37 -1.87 -0.27
CA MET A 70 2.38 -1.34 -1.21
C MET A 70 3.05 -0.60 -2.38
N SER A 71 2.80 -1.10 -3.59
CA SER A 71 3.13 -0.41 -4.84
C SER A 71 2.05 0.62 -5.22
N PRO A 72 2.34 1.58 -6.13
CA PRO A 72 1.29 2.46 -6.68
C PRO A 72 0.11 1.69 -7.28
N ARG A 73 0.38 0.52 -7.89
CA ARG A 73 -0.68 -0.38 -8.38
C ARG A 73 -1.57 -0.88 -7.26
N THR A 74 -0.99 -1.22 -6.11
CA THR A 74 -1.74 -1.66 -4.94
C THR A 74 -2.69 -0.55 -4.46
N VAL A 75 -2.24 0.70 -4.47
CA VAL A 75 -3.08 1.86 -4.09
C VAL A 75 -4.23 2.06 -5.08
N ILE A 76 -3.97 1.97 -6.39
CA ILE A 76 -5.00 2.04 -7.44
C ILE A 76 -6.05 0.95 -7.23
N THR A 77 -5.62 -0.32 -7.09
CA THR A 77 -6.54 -1.43 -6.86
C THR A 77 -7.34 -1.27 -5.56
N TRP A 78 -6.75 -0.65 -4.54
CA TRP A 78 -7.49 -0.37 -3.31
C TRP A 78 -8.58 0.68 -3.53
N ALA A 79 -8.29 1.75 -4.28
CA ALA A 79 -9.27 2.77 -4.63
C ALA A 79 -10.42 2.20 -5.47
N GLU A 80 -10.12 1.37 -6.47
CA GLU A 80 -11.12 0.65 -7.27
C GLU A 80 -11.99 -0.27 -6.41
N ASN A 81 -11.39 -1.05 -5.49
CA ASN A 81 -12.13 -1.90 -4.57
C ASN A 81 -13.02 -1.08 -3.62
N MET A 82 -12.59 0.12 -3.22
CA MET A 82 -13.42 0.99 -2.39
C MET A 82 -14.67 1.47 -3.16
N GLU A 83 -14.54 1.82 -4.44
CA GLU A 83 -15.69 2.16 -5.30
C GLU A 83 -16.66 0.98 -5.47
N ILE A 84 -16.14 -0.25 -5.58
CA ILE A 84 -16.96 -1.46 -5.76
C ILE A 84 -17.70 -1.83 -4.47
N PHE A 85 -17.02 -1.85 -3.34
CA PHE A 85 -17.57 -2.38 -2.09
C PHE A 85 -18.21 -1.30 -1.21
N GLY A 86 -17.87 -0.02 -1.38
CA GLY A 86 -18.35 1.07 -0.53
C GLY A 86 -17.79 1.06 0.90
N ASP A 87 -16.85 0.16 1.20
CA ASP A 87 -16.22 0.01 2.51
C ASP A 87 -14.69 0.07 2.36
N LEU A 88 -14.09 1.12 2.91
CA LEU A 88 -12.67 1.40 2.82
C LEU A 88 -11.81 0.35 3.54
N ALA A 89 -12.26 -0.12 4.72
CA ALA A 89 -11.53 -1.09 5.53
C ALA A 89 -11.60 -2.47 4.89
N PHE A 90 -12.78 -2.87 4.41
CA PHE A 90 -12.92 -4.11 3.67
C PHE A 90 -12.08 -4.10 2.38
N ALA A 91 -12.15 -3.02 1.61
CA ALA A 91 -11.35 -2.85 0.39
C ALA A 91 -9.85 -2.96 0.68
N PHE A 92 -9.37 -2.42 1.81
CA PHE A 92 -7.97 -2.54 2.23
C PHE A 92 -7.59 -3.99 2.52
N ARG A 93 -8.46 -4.71 3.25
CA ARG A 93 -8.22 -6.10 3.65
C ARG A 93 -8.03 -7.01 2.45
N VAL A 94 -8.95 -6.94 1.49
CA VAL A 94 -8.89 -7.78 0.28
C VAL A 94 -7.78 -7.35 -0.69
N THR A 95 -7.38 -6.08 -0.66
CA THR A 95 -6.33 -5.57 -1.55
C THR A 95 -4.93 -5.90 -1.05
N PHE A 96 -4.68 -5.77 0.25
CA PHE A 96 -3.34 -5.79 0.82
C PHE A 96 -3.22 -6.67 2.05
N LEU A 97 -4.04 -6.46 3.09
CA LEU A 97 -3.84 -7.12 4.40
C LEU A 97 -3.82 -8.66 4.30
N ASN A 98 -4.72 -9.24 3.50
CA ASN A 98 -4.81 -10.69 3.32
C ASN A 98 -3.58 -11.31 2.64
N LYS A 99 -2.75 -10.49 1.98
CA LYS A 99 -1.51 -10.93 1.33
C LYS A 99 -0.31 -10.88 2.28
N CYS A 100 -0.45 -10.24 3.44
CA CYS A 100 0.62 -10.05 4.40
C CYS A 100 0.68 -11.24 5.37
N ASP A 101 1.89 -11.49 5.89
CA ASP A 101 2.11 -12.50 6.92
C ASP A 101 1.26 -12.20 8.16
N GLU A 102 0.68 -13.23 8.78
CA GLU A 102 -0.20 -13.08 9.93
C GLU A 102 0.48 -12.40 11.12
N THR A 103 1.78 -12.61 11.29
CA THR A 103 2.58 -12.00 12.35
C THR A 103 2.79 -10.49 12.14
N GLU A 104 2.70 -10.01 10.91
CA GLU A 104 2.87 -8.60 10.53
C GLU A 104 1.54 -7.82 10.51
N ARG A 105 0.40 -8.52 10.45
CA ARG A 105 -0.93 -7.89 10.38
C ARG A 105 -1.22 -6.88 11.49
N PRO A 106 -0.81 -7.09 12.76
CA PRO A 106 -1.03 -6.09 13.80
C PRO A 106 -0.26 -4.78 13.55
N ILE A 107 0.96 -4.86 13.00
CA ILE A 107 1.76 -3.68 12.64
C ILE A 107 1.07 -2.91 11.50
N ILE A 108 0.57 -3.64 10.51
CA ILE A 108 -0.16 -3.05 9.37
C ILE A 108 -1.48 -2.43 9.83
N ALA A 109 -2.19 -3.06 10.77
CA ALA A 109 -3.40 -2.51 11.38
C ALA A 109 -3.10 -1.20 12.14
N GLU A 110 -1.96 -1.11 12.82
CA GLU A 110 -1.51 0.13 13.44
C GLU A 110 -1.25 1.23 12.40
N TYR A 111 -0.61 0.92 11.27
CA TYR A 111 -0.41 1.88 10.19
C TYR A 111 -1.75 2.39 9.64
N TYR A 112 -2.72 1.50 9.49
CA TYR A 112 -4.07 1.85 9.07
C TYR A 112 -4.74 2.78 10.08
N GLN A 113 -4.68 2.47 11.38
CA GLN A 113 -5.23 3.31 12.44
C GLN A 113 -4.55 4.69 12.50
N ARG A 114 -3.22 4.76 12.36
CA ARG A 114 -2.49 6.04 12.34
C ARG A 114 -2.88 6.94 11.17
N CYS A 115 -3.22 6.35 10.01
CA CYS A 115 -3.61 7.11 8.82
C CYS A 115 -5.10 7.49 8.81
N PHE A 116 -6.00 6.56 9.15
CA PHE A 116 -7.45 6.73 9.01
C PHE A 116 -8.20 6.96 10.33
N GLY A 117 -7.55 6.73 11.48
CA GLY A 117 -8.19 6.80 12.79
C GLY A 117 -9.23 5.70 13.02
N ILE A 118 -9.18 4.62 12.25
CA ILE A 118 -10.12 3.50 12.29
C ILE A 118 -9.37 2.24 12.71
N GLU A 119 -9.91 1.49 13.67
CA GLU A 119 -9.35 0.19 14.06
C GLU A 119 -9.85 -0.93 13.15
N LEU A 120 -8.92 -1.77 12.70
CA LEU A 120 -9.24 -3.01 12.00
C LEU A 120 -9.45 -4.14 13.02
N PRO A 121 -10.28 -5.16 12.70
CA PRO A 121 -10.45 -6.34 13.54
C PRO A 121 -9.13 -7.03 13.92
N GLU A 122 -8.13 -6.96 13.04
CA GLU A 122 -6.80 -7.55 13.22
C GLU A 122 -5.85 -6.70 14.10
N SER A 123 -6.33 -5.62 14.71
CA SER A 123 -5.58 -4.81 15.67
C SER A 123 -5.29 -5.59 16.96
N VAL A 124 -4.14 -5.30 17.59
CA VAL A 124 -3.69 -5.91 18.86
C VAL A 124 -4.76 -5.83 19.96
N ALA A 125 -5.62 -4.80 19.92
CA ALA A 125 -6.73 -4.61 20.85
C ALA A 125 -7.73 -5.79 20.87
N ASN A 126 -7.90 -6.51 19.76
CA ASN A 126 -8.85 -7.63 19.67
C ASN A 126 -8.23 -8.99 20.04
N LEU A 127 -6.90 -9.10 20.12
CA LEU A 127 -6.21 -10.31 20.60
C LEU A 127 -6.30 -10.50 22.12
N VAL A 128 -6.64 -9.44 22.87
CA VAL A 128 -6.75 -9.47 24.34
C VAL A 128 -8.14 -9.97 24.80
N HIS A 129 -9.08 -10.18 23.87
CA HIS A 129 -10.46 -10.59 24.16
C HIS A 129 -10.84 -11.99 23.64
N ALA A 130 -9.88 -12.82 23.24
CA ALA A 130 -10.10 -14.21 22.81
C ALA A 130 -9.59 -15.22 23.86
#